data_AF-A0A2H5QPK0-F1
#
_entry.id   AF-A0A2H5QPK0-F1
#
_cell.length_a   1.000
_cell.length_b   1.000
_cell.length_c   1.000
_cell.angle_alpha   90.00
_cell.angle_beta   90.00
_cell.angle_gamma   90.00
#
_symmetry.space_group_name_H-M   'P 1'
#
loop_
_entity.id
_entity.type
_entity.pdbx_description
1 polymer ?
#
loop_
_entity_poly.entity_id
_entity_poly.type
_entity_poly.pdbx_seq_one_letter_code
_entity_poly.pdbx_strand_id
1 'polypeptide(L)'
;MTANNKESQKLKSEENPLVANQIQHLFDEKVAFPRLMGLNLSGLHKVQHLLKENAESNKVFANLKSLEISECSQLQKLVPASCYLENLATLEVSKCHGLINLLTLSTSESLVNLERMKMSDCKMMEEIIQSQVGEEAEDCIVFRKLEYLGLDCLPSLTSFCLGNYALEFPSLEHVVVRQCPTMKIFSQGVVDAPKLNKVKPTEEEDGDDEGCWEGNLNDTKKKLFNEMNSKEKIEPTLQVQ
;
A
#
# COMPACT_ATOMS: atom_id res chain seq x y z
N MET A 1 -56.41 -14.80 42.67
CA MET A 1 -57.24 -13.58 42.55
C MET A 1 -56.32 -12.43 42.93
N THR A 2 -55.90 -11.48 42.10
CA THR A 2 -56.43 -10.90 40.85
C THR A 2 -55.26 -10.34 40.03
N ALA A 3 -55.47 -10.22 38.72
CA ALA A 3 -54.55 -9.70 37.72
C ALA A 3 -54.60 -8.16 37.57
N ASN A 4 -53.62 -7.65 36.79
CA ASN A 4 -53.50 -6.35 36.11
C ASN A 4 -53.10 -5.14 36.99
N ASN A 5 -52.28 -4.19 36.54
CA ASN A 5 -52.13 -3.64 35.19
C ASN A 5 -50.75 -2.98 34.97
N LYS A 6 -50.47 -2.79 33.68
CA LYS A 6 -49.31 -2.34 32.92
C LYS A 6 -48.96 -0.86 33.13
N GLU A 7 -47.66 -0.51 33.10
CA GLU A 7 -47.20 0.74 32.49
C GLU A 7 -45.75 0.61 31.99
N SER A 8 -45.55 1.05 30.74
CA SER A 8 -44.30 0.98 30.00
C SER A 8 -43.34 2.06 30.47
N GLN A 9 -42.16 1.67 30.97
CA GLN A 9 -41.04 2.60 31.12
C GLN A 9 -40.06 2.46 29.97
N LYS A 10 -40.05 3.51 29.16
CA LYS A 10 -39.12 3.83 28.09
C LYS A 10 -37.73 4.00 28.70
N LEU A 11 -36.87 2.98 28.63
CA LEU A 11 -35.44 3.16 28.87
C LEU A 11 -34.87 3.90 27.65
N LYS A 12 -34.70 5.22 27.81
CA LYS A 12 -33.67 5.95 27.09
C LYS A 12 -32.35 5.37 27.60
N SER A 13 -31.66 4.58 26.78
CA SER A 13 -30.26 4.27 27.06
C SER A 13 -29.50 5.59 27.01
N GLU A 14 -29.05 6.03 28.17
CA GLU A 14 -28.07 7.10 28.32
C GLU A 14 -26.89 6.78 27.38
N GLU A 15 -26.63 7.69 26.45
CA GLU A 15 -25.40 7.69 25.67
C GLU A 15 -24.24 7.82 26.66
N ASN A 16 -23.50 6.74 26.84
CA ASN A 16 -22.21 6.78 27.51
C ASN A 16 -21.18 7.25 26.49
N PRO A 17 -20.59 8.47 26.57
CA PRO A 17 -19.76 9.03 25.51
C PRO A 17 -18.34 8.42 25.41
N LEU A 18 -18.10 7.26 26.04
CA LEU A 18 -16.76 6.70 26.25
C LEU A 18 -16.53 5.33 25.59
N VAL A 19 -17.39 4.88 24.67
CA VAL A 19 -17.14 3.66 23.88
C VAL A 19 -17.46 3.89 22.41
N ALA A 20 -16.58 4.59 21.69
CA ALA A 20 -16.61 4.64 20.24
C ALA A 20 -15.19 4.80 19.68
N ASN A 21 -14.49 3.66 19.55
CA ASN A 21 -13.52 3.38 18.49
C ASN A 21 -13.00 1.95 18.67
N GLN A 22 -13.88 0.97 18.51
CA GLN A 22 -13.43 -0.41 18.36
C GLN A 22 -12.97 -0.59 16.92
N ILE A 23 -11.67 -0.84 16.73
CA ILE A 23 -11.11 -1.08 15.40
C ILE A 23 -11.76 -2.32 14.79
N GLN A 24 -12.28 -2.19 13.57
CA GLN A 24 -12.90 -3.33 12.89
C GLN A 24 -11.85 -4.15 12.12
N HIS A 25 -11.70 -5.41 12.53
CA HIS A 25 -10.86 -6.40 11.86
C HIS A 25 -11.70 -7.30 10.95
N LEU A 26 -11.15 -7.77 9.83
CA LEU A 26 -11.83 -8.75 8.96
C LEU A 26 -11.65 -10.20 9.45
N PHE A 27 -10.42 -10.57 9.80
CA PHE A 27 -10.06 -11.88 10.31
C PHE A 27 -9.61 -11.79 11.77
N ASP A 28 -10.12 -12.71 12.59
CA ASP A 28 -9.75 -12.86 14.00
C ASP A 28 -8.77 -14.04 14.22
N GLU A 29 -8.30 -14.17 15.46
CA GLU A 29 -7.31 -15.18 15.87
C GLU A 29 -7.77 -16.64 15.75
N LYS A 30 -9.06 -16.90 15.50
CA LYS A 30 -9.62 -18.25 15.49
C LYS A 30 -9.66 -18.86 14.10
N VAL A 31 -9.26 -18.10 13.07
CA VAL A 31 -9.35 -18.54 11.68
C VAL A 31 -7.97 -18.66 11.06
N ALA A 32 -7.63 -19.88 10.64
CA ALA A 32 -6.44 -20.16 9.84
C ALA A 32 -6.86 -20.67 8.46
N PHE A 33 -6.23 -20.15 7.41
CA PHE A 33 -6.50 -20.55 6.04
C PHE A 33 -5.27 -21.22 5.40
N PRO A 34 -4.84 -22.39 5.91
CA PRO A 34 -3.57 -23.00 5.51
C PRO A 34 -3.50 -23.45 4.05
N ARG A 35 -4.60 -23.38 3.29
CA ARG A 35 -4.63 -23.72 1.85
C ARG A 35 -5.04 -22.55 0.96
N LEU A 36 -5.28 -21.38 1.54
CA LEU A 36 -5.71 -20.21 0.77
C LEU A 36 -4.53 -19.65 -0.01
N MET A 37 -4.64 -19.69 -1.33
CA MET A 37 -3.59 -19.23 -2.25
C MET A 37 -3.89 -17.86 -2.84
N GLY A 38 -5.15 -17.45 -2.91
CA GLY A 38 -5.56 -16.15 -3.43
C GLY A 38 -6.63 -15.56 -2.54
N LEU A 39 -6.49 -14.27 -2.22
CA LEU A 39 -7.43 -13.51 -1.42
C LEU A 39 -7.77 -12.22 -2.16
N ASN A 40 -9.00 -12.12 -2.66
CA ASN A 40 -9.53 -10.91 -3.29
C ASN A 40 -10.62 -10.32 -2.39
N LEU A 41 -10.44 -9.07 -1.97
CA LEU A 41 -11.34 -8.34 -1.08
C LEU A 41 -11.80 -7.04 -1.74
N SER A 42 -13.11 -6.86 -1.86
CA SER A 42 -13.66 -5.65 -2.50
C SER A 42 -14.80 -5.02 -1.69
N GLY A 43 -14.82 -3.69 -1.61
CA GLY A 43 -15.94 -2.92 -1.06
C GLY A 43 -16.11 -3.04 0.46
N LEU A 44 -15.07 -3.42 1.21
CA LEU A 44 -15.14 -3.59 2.66
C LEU A 44 -14.95 -2.26 3.39
N HIS A 45 -15.85 -1.31 3.16
CA HIS A 45 -15.73 0.08 3.61
C HIS A 45 -15.74 0.28 5.13
N LYS A 46 -16.07 -0.74 5.94
CA LYS A 46 -16.03 -0.64 7.41
C LYS A 46 -14.79 -1.31 8.02
N VAL A 47 -14.08 -2.13 7.25
CA VAL A 47 -12.89 -2.83 7.74
C VAL A 47 -11.74 -1.84 7.81
N GLN A 48 -11.10 -1.79 8.98
CA GLN A 48 -9.95 -0.94 9.23
C GLN A 48 -8.64 -1.74 9.16
N HIS A 49 -8.61 -2.97 9.66
CA HIS A 49 -7.45 -3.86 9.57
C HIS A 49 -7.87 -5.22 9.01
N LEU A 50 -7.09 -5.86 8.13
CA LEU A 50 -7.49 -7.19 7.64
C LEU A 50 -7.35 -8.25 8.72
N LEU A 51 -6.26 -8.21 9.49
CA LEU A 51 -5.94 -9.23 10.48
C LEU A 51 -5.69 -8.60 11.85
N LYS A 52 -6.20 -9.24 12.89
CA LYS A 52 -5.92 -8.89 14.28
C LYS A 52 -4.59 -9.50 14.74
N GLU A 53 -3.69 -8.66 15.22
CA GLU A 53 -2.37 -9.08 15.69
C GLU A 53 -2.43 -10.04 16.89
N ASN A 54 -1.69 -11.14 16.79
CA ASN A 54 -1.53 -12.19 17.79
C ASN A 54 -0.30 -13.08 17.48
N ALA A 55 0.02 -14.03 18.38
CA ALA A 55 1.19 -14.91 18.27
C ALA A 55 1.21 -15.85 17.04
N GLU A 56 0.06 -16.07 16.39
CA GLU A 56 -0.13 -16.99 15.26
C GLU A 56 -0.42 -16.24 13.94
N SER A 57 -0.26 -14.91 13.93
CA SER A 57 -0.56 -14.05 12.76
C SER A 57 0.22 -14.43 11.51
N ASN A 58 1.43 -14.98 11.68
CA ASN A 58 2.26 -15.47 10.59
C ASN A 58 1.73 -16.74 9.92
N LYS A 59 0.83 -17.50 10.57
CA LYS A 59 0.27 -18.75 10.03
C LYS A 59 -0.98 -18.55 9.19
N VAL A 60 -1.67 -17.42 9.35
CA VAL A 60 -2.98 -17.17 8.71
C VAL A 60 -2.86 -17.14 7.18
N PHE A 61 -1.80 -16.52 6.66
CA PHE A 61 -1.54 -16.34 5.22
C PHE A 61 -0.31 -17.10 4.72
N ALA A 62 0.10 -18.16 5.43
CA ALA A 62 1.36 -18.87 5.16
C ALA A 62 1.50 -19.40 3.71
N ASN A 63 0.40 -19.72 3.02
CA ASN A 63 0.40 -20.22 1.64
C ASN A 63 -0.20 -19.23 0.62
N LEU A 64 -0.44 -17.98 1.03
CA LEU A 64 -1.05 -16.98 0.17
C LEU A 64 -0.06 -16.55 -0.92
N LYS A 65 -0.51 -16.58 -2.17
CA LYS A 65 0.25 -16.21 -3.37
C LYS A 65 -0.25 -14.94 -4.04
N SER A 66 -1.56 -14.67 -3.99
CA SER A 66 -2.14 -13.41 -4.47
C SER A 66 -2.96 -12.73 -3.37
N LEU A 67 -2.71 -11.45 -3.16
CA LEU A 67 -3.52 -10.56 -2.31
C LEU A 67 -3.96 -9.36 -3.14
N GLU A 68 -5.26 -9.28 -3.40
CA GLU A 68 -5.89 -8.21 -4.18
C GLU A 68 -6.94 -7.51 -3.32
N ILE A 69 -6.85 -6.19 -3.19
CA ILE A 69 -7.77 -5.42 -2.37
C ILE A 69 -8.24 -4.19 -3.12
N SER A 70 -9.55 -4.04 -3.26
CA SER A 70 -10.15 -2.90 -3.95
C SER A 70 -11.23 -2.24 -3.12
N GLU A 71 -11.34 -0.91 -3.21
CA GLU A 71 -12.50 -0.16 -2.68
C GLU A 71 -12.71 -0.35 -1.16
N CYS A 72 -11.65 -0.65 -0.39
CA CYS A 72 -11.71 -0.75 1.07
C CYS A 72 -11.33 0.61 1.70
N SER A 73 -12.23 1.58 1.61
CA SER A 73 -11.93 2.99 1.88
C SER A 73 -11.50 3.34 3.32
N GLN A 74 -11.88 2.54 4.33
CA GLN A 74 -11.47 2.74 5.72
C GLN A 74 -10.29 1.85 6.13
N LEU A 75 -9.73 1.05 5.21
CA LEU A 75 -8.62 0.16 5.50
C LEU A 75 -7.37 0.99 5.80
N GLN A 76 -6.80 0.82 6.98
CA GLN A 76 -5.62 1.55 7.48
C GLN A 76 -4.36 0.68 7.52
N LYS A 77 -4.52 -0.64 7.65
CA LYS A 77 -3.41 -1.61 7.65
C LYS A 77 -3.80 -2.87 6.91
N LEU A 78 -2.91 -3.34 6.03
CA LEU A 78 -3.04 -4.65 5.39
C LEU A 78 -2.89 -5.77 6.42
N VAL A 79 -1.68 -5.96 6.93
CA VAL A 79 -1.35 -7.04 7.86
C VAL A 79 -0.56 -6.49 9.05
N PRO A 80 -0.61 -7.16 10.22
CA PRO A 80 0.29 -6.89 11.33
C PRO A 80 1.76 -7.03 10.93
N ALA A 81 2.65 -6.31 11.62
CA ALA A 81 4.09 -6.35 11.39
C ALA A 81 4.70 -7.76 11.60
N SER A 82 4.03 -8.59 12.41
CA SER A 82 4.36 -9.98 12.70
C SER A 82 3.93 -10.98 11.62
N CYS A 83 3.28 -10.54 10.55
CA CYS A 83 2.83 -11.41 9.46
C CYS A 83 3.96 -11.62 8.43
N TYR A 84 4.16 -12.87 8.03
CA TYR A 84 5.17 -13.26 7.03
C TYR A 84 4.44 -13.68 5.76
N LEU A 85 4.75 -13.00 4.66
CA LEU A 85 4.09 -13.18 3.36
C LEU A 85 5.07 -13.80 2.34
N GLU A 86 5.85 -14.80 2.78
CA GLU A 86 6.95 -15.40 2.01
C GLU A 86 6.51 -15.96 0.65
N ASN A 87 5.31 -16.54 0.58
CA ASN A 87 4.79 -17.16 -0.63
C ASN A 87 4.05 -16.18 -1.55
N LEU A 88 3.92 -14.91 -1.14
CA LEU A 88 3.16 -13.92 -1.90
C LEU A 88 3.92 -13.56 -3.18
N ALA A 89 3.29 -13.79 -4.33
CA ALA A 89 3.79 -13.47 -5.66
C ALA A 89 3.13 -12.20 -6.22
N THR A 90 1.89 -11.91 -5.84
CA THR A 90 1.14 -10.76 -6.33
C THR A 90 0.50 -9.99 -5.18
N LEU A 91 0.74 -8.68 -5.13
CA LEU A 91 0.11 -7.74 -4.22
C LEU A 91 -0.47 -6.56 -5.01
N GLU A 92 -1.79 -6.45 -5.06
CA GLU A 92 -2.46 -5.33 -5.71
C GLU A 92 -3.46 -4.65 -4.78
N VAL A 93 -3.38 -3.33 -4.69
CA VAL A 93 -4.29 -2.51 -3.89
C VAL A 93 -4.82 -1.35 -4.71
N SER A 94 -6.15 -1.20 -4.75
CA SER A 94 -6.80 -0.11 -5.47
C SER A 94 -7.89 0.58 -4.66
N LYS A 95 -8.05 1.90 -4.82
CA LYS A 95 -9.16 2.67 -4.23
C LYS A 95 -9.31 2.50 -2.70
N CYS A 96 -8.21 2.22 -2.00
CA CYS A 96 -8.18 2.02 -0.55
C CYS A 96 -7.70 3.30 0.12
N HIS A 97 -8.59 4.28 0.19
CA HIS A 97 -8.21 5.66 0.52
C HIS A 97 -7.71 5.87 1.95
N GLY A 98 -8.00 4.98 2.91
CA GLY A 98 -7.54 5.09 4.30
C GLY A 98 -6.12 4.56 4.55
N LEU A 99 -5.49 3.93 3.57
CA LEU A 99 -4.13 3.40 3.71
C LEU A 99 -3.14 4.55 3.61
N ILE A 100 -2.37 4.77 4.68
CA ILE A 100 -1.26 5.73 4.72
C ILE A 100 0.03 5.07 4.26
N ASN A 101 0.28 3.83 4.72
CA ASN A 101 1.40 3.00 4.31
C ASN A 101 0.90 1.61 3.93
N LEU A 102 1.60 0.93 3.03
CA LEU A 102 1.23 -0.43 2.60
C LEU A 102 1.84 -1.49 3.52
N LEU A 103 3.13 -1.35 3.79
CA LEU A 103 3.98 -2.35 4.44
C LEU A 103 4.74 -1.72 5.62
N THR A 104 5.08 -2.54 6.61
CA THR A 104 6.16 -2.25 7.56
C THR A 104 7.49 -2.81 7.04
N LEU A 105 8.60 -2.36 7.61
CA LEU A 105 9.93 -2.92 7.34
C LEU A 105 9.94 -4.46 7.45
N SER A 106 9.50 -4.99 8.58
CA SER A 106 9.41 -6.45 8.82
C SER A 106 8.58 -7.20 7.77
N THR A 107 7.44 -6.65 7.35
CA THR A 107 6.61 -7.31 6.32
C THR A 107 7.30 -7.26 4.96
N SER A 108 8.02 -6.18 4.64
CA SER A 108 8.74 -6.03 3.37
C SER A 108 9.89 -7.04 3.23
N GLU A 109 10.60 -7.34 4.32
CA GLU A 109 11.66 -8.36 4.35
C GLU A 109 11.13 -9.77 4.06
N SER A 110 9.87 -10.04 4.40
CA SER A 110 9.25 -11.34 4.15
C SER A 110 8.85 -11.55 2.68
N LEU A 111 8.77 -10.50 1.85
CA LEU A 111 8.24 -10.55 0.47
C LEU A 111 9.26 -11.07 -0.55
N VAL A 112 9.98 -12.14 -0.23
CA VAL A 112 11.10 -12.67 -1.03
C VAL A 112 10.68 -13.30 -2.35
N ASN A 113 9.43 -13.74 -2.48
CA ASN A 113 8.87 -14.30 -3.73
C ASN A 113 7.92 -13.35 -4.46
N LEU A 114 7.82 -12.08 -4.04
CA LEU A 114 6.92 -11.13 -4.67
C LEU A 114 7.41 -10.82 -6.08
N GLU A 115 6.57 -11.06 -7.08
CA GLU A 115 6.84 -10.84 -8.50
C GLU A 115 6.17 -9.55 -9.01
N ARG A 116 5.00 -9.22 -8.46
CA ARG A 116 4.19 -8.06 -8.87
C ARG A 116 3.64 -7.28 -7.69
N MET A 117 3.89 -5.97 -7.71
CA MET A 117 3.31 -5.01 -6.77
C MET A 117 2.62 -3.88 -7.54
N LYS A 118 1.33 -3.62 -7.27
CA LYS A 118 0.59 -2.51 -7.89
C LYS A 118 -0.30 -1.78 -6.89
N MET A 119 -0.19 -0.45 -6.88
CA MET A 119 -1.03 0.43 -6.06
C MET A 119 -1.68 1.48 -6.95
N SER A 120 -3.00 1.63 -6.84
CA SER A 120 -3.76 2.59 -7.65
C SER A 120 -4.85 3.34 -6.89
N ASP A 121 -4.98 4.64 -7.11
CA ASP A 121 -6.08 5.47 -6.55
C ASP A 121 -6.21 5.38 -5.00
N CYS A 122 -5.08 5.33 -4.29
CA CYS A 122 -5.03 5.37 -2.82
C CYS A 122 -4.64 6.77 -2.35
N LYS A 123 -5.65 7.60 -2.02
CA LYS A 123 -5.50 9.05 -1.83
C LYS A 123 -4.67 9.47 -0.63
N MET A 124 -4.70 8.73 0.47
CA MET A 124 -3.93 9.07 1.68
C MET A 124 -2.57 8.35 1.77
N MET A 125 -2.19 7.59 0.74
CA MET A 125 -0.93 6.84 0.77
C MET A 125 0.25 7.80 0.67
N GLU A 126 1.09 7.84 1.70
CA GLU A 126 2.26 8.73 1.83
C GLU A 126 3.55 7.97 1.51
N GLU A 127 3.70 6.74 2.00
CA GLU A 127 4.83 5.85 1.69
C GLU A 127 4.34 4.44 1.36
N ILE A 128 5.15 3.63 0.66
CA ILE A 128 4.83 2.21 0.47
C ILE A 128 5.31 1.41 1.67
N ILE A 129 6.56 1.61 2.08
CA ILE A 129 7.16 1.00 3.26
C ILE A 129 7.27 2.06 4.35
N GLN A 130 6.57 1.83 5.47
CA GLN A 130 6.63 2.68 6.66
C GLN A 130 8.05 2.69 7.23
N SER A 131 8.64 3.89 7.30
CA SER A 131 9.88 4.14 8.02
C SER A 131 9.65 4.19 9.54
N GLN A 132 10.52 3.54 10.32
CA GLN A 132 10.47 3.57 11.79
C GLN A 132 11.51 4.57 12.31
N VAL A 133 11.09 5.52 13.16
CA VAL A 133 12.02 6.48 13.77
C VAL A 133 12.81 5.78 14.88
N GLY A 134 14.15 5.75 14.75
CA GLY A 134 15.06 5.27 15.80
C GLY A 134 15.79 3.97 15.51
N GLU A 135 15.56 3.34 14.36
CA GLU A 135 16.42 2.25 13.87
C GLU A 135 17.55 2.85 13.02
N GLU A 136 18.69 3.07 13.66
CA GLU A 136 19.97 3.21 12.96
C GLU A 136 20.35 1.85 12.41
N ALA A 137 19.90 1.51 11.21
CA ALA A 137 20.26 0.25 10.61
C ALA A 137 20.89 0.43 9.24
N GLU A 138 22.04 -0.22 9.07
CA GLU A 138 22.69 -0.56 7.80
C GLU A 138 21.86 -1.58 6.99
N ASP A 139 20.54 -1.65 7.24
CA ASP A 139 19.68 -2.71 6.75
C ASP A 139 19.35 -2.52 5.27
N CYS A 140 19.42 -3.64 4.55
CA CYS A 140 19.11 -3.75 3.14
C CYS A 140 17.81 -4.51 2.95
N ILE A 141 16.85 -3.92 2.24
CA ILE A 141 15.60 -4.56 1.86
C ILE A 141 15.75 -5.08 0.42
N VAL A 142 15.64 -6.40 0.25
CA VAL A 142 15.85 -7.07 -1.04
C VAL A 142 14.55 -7.66 -1.59
N PHE A 143 14.02 -7.05 -2.65
CA PHE A 143 12.90 -7.58 -3.43
C PHE A 143 13.40 -8.50 -4.54
N ARG A 144 13.80 -9.73 -4.18
CA ARG A 144 14.55 -10.65 -5.05
C ARG A 144 13.85 -10.97 -6.38
N LYS A 145 12.54 -11.14 -6.36
CA LYS A 145 11.75 -11.57 -7.52
C LYS A 145 10.86 -10.49 -8.10
N LEU A 146 10.87 -9.27 -7.56
CA LEU A 146 9.93 -8.25 -8.00
C LEU A 146 10.30 -7.84 -9.43
N GLU A 147 9.44 -8.18 -10.38
CA GLU A 147 9.60 -7.91 -11.81
C GLU A 147 8.82 -6.66 -12.22
N TYR A 148 7.68 -6.43 -11.56
CA TYR A 148 6.79 -5.31 -11.83
C TYR A 148 6.45 -4.49 -10.59
N LEU A 149 6.64 -3.17 -10.69
CA LEU A 149 6.16 -2.18 -9.73
C LEU A 149 5.31 -1.10 -10.41
N GLY A 150 4.03 -1.03 -10.07
CA GLY A 150 3.10 -0.01 -10.56
C GLY A 150 2.61 0.91 -9.45
N LEU A 151 2.80 2.22 -9.62
CA LEU A 151 2.33 3.29 -8.75
C LEU A 151 1.49 4.25 -9.58
N ASP A 152 0.17 4.27 -9.39
CA ASP A 152 -0.73 5.08 -10.22
C ASP A 152 -1.74 5.86 -9.39
N CYS A 153 -1.99 7.12 -9.73
CA CYS A 153 -3.00 7.96 -9.09
C CYS A 153 -2.84 8.01 -7.56
N LEU A 154 -1.62 8.25 -7.06
CA LEU A 154 -1.31 8.35 -5.63
C LEU A 154 -0.94 9.80 -5.27
N PRO A 155 -1.94 10.68 -5.04
CA PRO A 155 -1.72 12.12 -4.93
C PRO A 155 -0.95 12.57 -3.68
N SER A 156 -0.86 11.74 -2.65
CA SER A 156 -0.14 12.05 -1.40
C SER A 156 1.20 11.32 -1.27
N LEU A 157 1.53 10.44 -2.22
CA LEU A 157 2.73 9.60 -2.11
C LEU A 157 3.98 10.47 -2.23
N THR A 158 4.83 10.49 -1.21
CA THR A 158 6.06 11.29 -1.21
C THR A 158 7.28 10.49 -1.66
N SER A 159 7.30 9.19 -1.34
CA SER A 159 8.40 8.26 -1.64
C SER A 159 7.93 6.81 -1.55
N PHE A 160 8.68 5.87 -2.13
CA PHE A 160 8.48 4.44 -1.90
C PHE A 160 8.84 4.06 -0.46
N CYS A 161 9.95 4.60 0.06
CA CYS A 161 10.36 4.49 1.45
C CYS A 161 11.10 5.77 1.85
N LEU A 162 10.71 6.43 2.95
CA LEU A 162 11.43 7.62 3.45
C LEU A 162 12.64 7.27 4.31
N GLY A 163 12.71 6.03 4.81
CA GLY A 163 13.85 5.54 5.58
C GLY A 163 15.12 5.48 4.74
N ASN A 164 16.27 5.67 5.40
CA ASN A 164 17.58 5.62 4.75
C ASN A 164 18.12 4.18 4.62
N TYR A 165 17.29 3.27 4.09
CA TYR A 165 17.62 1.87 3.88
C TYR A 165 18.16 1.64 2.46
N ALA A 166 19.07 0.68 2.30
CA ALA A 166 19.41 0.21 0.96
C ALA A 166 18.24 -0.62 0.40
N LEU A 167 17.80 -0.31 -0.83
CA LEU A 167 16.76 -1.06 -1.53
C LEU A 167 17.36 -1.76 -2.74
N GLU A 168 17.23 -3.08 -2.80
CA GLU A 168 17.73 -3.90 -3.91
C GLU A 168 16.58 -4.56 -4.66
N PHE A 169 16.59 -4.39 -5.98
CA PHE A 169 15.61 -4.91 -6.93
C PHE A 169 16.28 -5.68 -8.07
N PRO A 170 16.89 -6.85 -7.80
CA PRO A 170 17.72 -7.58 -8.76
C PRO A 170 16.95 -8.11 -9.98
N SER A 171 15.62 -8.22 -9.89
CA SER A 171 14.76 -8.75 -10.96
C SER A 171 13.82 -7.71 -11.56
N LEU A 172 13.88 -6.44 -11.13
CA LEU A 172 12.90 -5.44 -11.53
C LEU A 172 13.15 -4.94 -12.95
N GLU A 173 12.18 -5.19 -13.82
CA GLU A 173 12.26 -4.89 -15.25
C GLU A 173 11.22 -3.84 -15.67
N HIS A 174 10.13 -3.72 -14.92
CA HIS A 174 9.02 -2.86 -15.27
C HIS A 174 8.60 -1.98 -14.09
N VAL A 175 8.81 -0.69 -14.25
CA VAL A 175 8.35 0.33 -13.29
C VAL A 175 7.43 1.30 -14.00
N VAL A 176 6.25 1.49 -13.44
CA VAL A 176 5.27 2.49 -13.90
C VAL A 176 4.96 3.44 -12.76
N VAL A 177 5.16 4.74 -12.99
CA VAL A 177 4.81 5.79 -12.01
C VAL A 177 3.99 6.87 -12.70
N ARG A 178 2.69 6.95 -12.38
CA ARG A 178 1.72 7.86 -12.98
C ARG A 178 0.96 8.63 -11.93
N GLN A 179 0.69 9.91 -12.20
CA GLN A 179 -0.21 10.73 -11.38
C GLN A 179 0.13 10.66 -9.88
N CYS A 180 1.43 10.67 -9.56
CA CYS A 180 1.98 10.78 -8.20
C CYS A 180 2.68 12.14 -8.06
N PRO A 181 1.94 13.27 -8.04
CA PRO A 181 2.48 14.62 -8.11
C PRO A 181 3.40 14.98 -6.94
N THR A 182 3.19 14.41 -5.75
CA THR A 182 3.98 14.71 -4.55
C THR A 182 5.29 13.94 -4.46
N MET A 183 5.45 12.89 -5.27
CA MET A 183 6.58 11.97 -5.18
C MET A 183 7.80 12.61 -5.84
N LYS A 184 8.79 13.04 -5.05
CA LYS A 184 9.99 13.74 -5.54
C LYS A 184 11.18 12.81 -5.76
N ILE A 185 11.27 11.78 -4.93
CA ILE A 185 12.33 10.78 -4.92
C ILE A 185 11.70 9.39 -4.81
N PHE A 186 12.45 8.36 -5.15
CA PHE A 186 12.03 6.98 -4.92
C PHE A 186 12.28 6.57 -3.46
N SER A 187 13.51 6.75 -2.97
CA SER A 187 13.90 6.48 -1.58
C SER A 187 14.99 7.46 -1.13
N GLN A 188 15.14 7.67 0.18
CA GLN A 188 16.27 8.44 0.71
C GLN A 188 17.58 7.65 0.66
N GLY A 189 17.51 6.33 0.87
CA GLY A 189 18.67 5.46 0.79
C GLY A 189 19.08 5.10 -0.65
N VAL A 190 20.12 4.28 -0.76
CA VAL A 190 20.62 3.78 -2.04
C VAL A 190 19.59 2.83 -2.65
N VAL A 191 19.36 2.94 -3.96
CA VAL A 191 18.47 2.07 -4.70
C VAL A 191 19.25 1.40 -5.82
N ASP A 192 19.36 0.07 -5.75
CA ASP A 192 19.97 -0.75 -6.81
C ASP A 192 18.89 -1.54 -7.56
N ALA A 193 18.89 -1.41 -8.88
CA ALA A 193 17.94 -2.06 -9.79
C ALA A 193 18.64 -2.38 -11.12
N PRO A 194 19.56 -3.36 -11.14
CA PRO A 194 20.53 -3.53 -12.22
C PRO A 194 19.91 -3.92 -13.57
N LYS A 195 18.71 -4.51 -13.57
CA LYS A 195 17.98 -4.87 -14.79
C LYS A 195 17.09 -3.75 -15.33
N LEU A 196 16.86 -2.72 -14.54
CA LEU A 196 15.96 -1.64 -14.92
C LEU A 196 16.68 -0.68 -15.87
N ASN A 197 16.10 -0.45 -17.04
CA ASN A 197 16.62 0.46 -18.04
C ASN A 197 15.60 1.49 -18.55
N LYS A 198 14.36 1.42 -18.05
CA LYS A 198 13.28 2.36 -18.36
C LYS A 198 12.22 2.37 -17.27
N VAL A 199 11.72 3.56 -16.94
CA VAL A 199 10.49 3.76 -16.18
C VAL A 199 9.42 4.23 -17.17
N LYS A 200 8.39 3.42 -17.38
CA LYS A 200 7.33 3.76 -18.33
C LYS A 200 6.32 4.69 -17.68
N PRO A 201 5.77 5.66 -18.43
CA PRO A 201 4.61 6.37 -17.96
C PRO A 201 3.36 5.50 -18.15
N THR A 202 3.23 4.53 -19.07
CA THR A 202 1.99 3.71 -19.22
C THR A 202 2.25 2.22 -19.03
N GLU A 203 1.19 1.46 -18.74
CA GLU A 203 1.21 -0.02 -18.75
C GLU A 203 1.13 -0.61 -20.18
N GLU A 204 1.01 0.25 -21.21
CA GLU A 204 0.82 -0.21 -22.59
C GLU A 204 2.10 -0.86 -23.14
N GLU A 205 1.95 -2.06 -23.70
CA GLU A 205 3.05 -2.85 -24.26
C GLU A 205 3.41 -2.39 -25.68
N ASP A 206 2.43 -1.86 -26.43
CA ASP A 206 2.52 -1.51 -27.85
C ASP A 206 2.69 0.00 -28.13
N GLY A 207 2.77 0.84 -27.08
CA GLY A 207 3.01 2.27 -27.24
C GLY A 207 4.49 2.57 -27.49
N ASP A 208 4.79 3.48 -28.42
CA ASP A 208 6.12 4.08 -28.64
C ASP A 208 6.62 4.95 -27.46
N ASP A 209 6.15 4.66 -26.24
CA ASP A 209 6.55 5.37 -25.05
C ASP A 209 7.92 4.86 -24.60
N GLU A 210 8.97 5.57 -25.02
CA GLU A 210 10.36 5.25 -24.72
C GLU A 210 10.64 5.14 -23.21
N GLY A 211 9.73 5.64 -22.36
CA GLY A 211 9.94 5.75 -20.92
C GLY A 211 11.05 6.74 -20.61
N CYS A 212 11.42 6.84 -19.34
CA CYS A 212 12.55 7.67 -18.90
C CYS A 212 13.52 6.84 -18.07
N TRP A 213 14.82 7.10 -18.22
CA TRP A 213 15.85 6.50 -17.37
C TRP A 213 17.05 7.43 -17.24
N GLU A 214 17.44 7.72 -15.99
CA GLU A 214 18.59 8.56 -15.63
C GLU A 214 19.66 7.75 -14.88
N GLY A 215 19.77 6.45 -15.19
CA GLY A 215 20.76 5.55 -14.59
C GLY A 215 20.38 4.97 -13.23
N ASN A 216 19.50 5.63 -12.46
CA ASN A 216 18.90 5.06 -11.24
C ASN A 216 17.46 5.57 -11.01
N LEU A 217 16.71 4.88 -10.15
CA LEU A 217 15.31 5.19 -9.86
C LEU A 217 15.11 6.58 -9.21
N ASN A 218 16.02 7.01 -8.35
CA ASN A 218 15.91 8.29 -7.66
C ASN A 218 16.04 9.47 -8.62
N ASP A 219 17.06 9.46 -9.47
CA ASP A 219 17.29 10.53 -10.43
C ASP A 219 16.25 10.52 -11.55
N THR A 220 15.82 9.33 -11.98
CA THR A 220 14.70 9.18 -12.92
C THR A 220 13.42 9.79 -12.34
N LYS A 221 13.14 9.57 -11.05
CA LYS A 221 11.95 10.14 -10.40
C LYS A 221 12.03 11.66 -10.24
N LYS A 222 13.20 12.20 -9.88
CA LYS A 222 13.43 13.66 -9.81
C LYS A 222 13.18 14.32 -11.17
N LYS A 223 13.66 13.72 -12.26
CA LYS A 223 13.40 14.21 -13.63
C LYS A 223 11.91 14.25 -13.94
N LEU A 224 11.20 13.14 -13.73
CA LEU A 224 9.75 13.05 -13.94
C LEU A 224 8.97 14.12 -13.16
N PHE A 225 9.34 14.34 -11.88
CA PHE A 225 8.72 15.37 -11.05
C PHE A 225 8.96 16.78 -11.61
N ASN A 226 10.18 17.09 -12.04
CA ASN A 226 10.50 18.41 -12.61
C ASN A 226 9.77 18.65 -13.94
N GLU A 227 9.68 17.63 -14.79
CA GLU A 227 8.95 17.71 -16.07
C GLU A 227 7.46 17.96 -15.87
N MET A 228 6.83 17.28 -14.90
CA MET A 228 5.43 17.50 -14.54
C MET A 228 5.17 18.96 -14.12
N ASN A 229 6.00 19.50 -13.21
CA ASN A 229 5.88 20.89 -12.75
C ASN A 229 6.20 21.94 -13.83
N SER A 230 6.99 21.56 -14.85
CA SER A 230 7.28 22.44 -16.00
C SER A 230 6.07 22.54 -16.94
N LYS A 231 5.31 21.46 -17.11
CA LYS A 231 4.11 21.40 -17.96
C LYS A 231 2.94 22.16 -17.33
N GLU A 232 2.76 22.07 -16.00
CA GLU A 232 1.73 22.83 -15.27
C GLU A 232 1.90 24.36 -15.36
N LYS A 233 3.12 24.86 -15.62
CA LYS A 233 3.39 26.29 -15.81
C LYS A 233 3.02 26.81 -17.21
N ILE A 234 2.69 25.93 -18.16
CA ILE A 234 2.45 26.28 -19.58
C ILE A 234 0.95 26.26 -19.94
N GLU A 235 0.04 25.91 -19.01
CA GLU A 235 -1.41 26.14 -19.19
C GLU A 235 -1.84 27.50 -18.59
N PRO A 236 -1.80 28.63 -19.32
CA PRO A 236 -2.47 29.82 -18.87
C PRO A 236 -3.98 29.63 -19.01
N THR A 237 -4.68 30.01 -17.95
CA THR A 237 -6.12 30.17 -17.86
C THR A 237 -6.65 30.92 -19.09
N LEU A 238 -7.30 30.21 -20.03
CA LEU A 238 -8.23 30.84 -20.96
C LEU A 238 -9.49 31.22 -20.16
N GLN A 239 -9.41 32.34 -19.43
CA GLN A 239 -10.63 33.02 -18.99
C GLN A 239 -11.23 33.71 -20.21
N VAL A 240 -12.30 33.10 -20.72
CA VAL A 240 -13.27 33.74 -21.58
C VAL A 240 -13.97 34.82 -20.75
N GLN A 241 -13.79 36.08 -21.11
CA GLN A 241 -14.80 37.14 -21.03
C GLN A 241 -14.49 38.25 -22.03
#